data_AF-A0A3C0ZST8-F1
#
_entry.id   AF-A0A3C0ZST8-F1
#
_cell.length_a   1.000
_cell.length_b   1.000
_cell.length_c   1.000
_cell.angle_alpha   90.00
_cell.angle_beta   90.00
_cell.angle_gamma   90.00
#
_symmetry.space_group_name_H-M   'P 1'
#
loop_
_entity.id
_entity.type
_entity.pdbx_description
1 polymer ?
#
loop_
_entity_poly.entity_id
_entity_poly.type
_entity_poly.pdbx_seq_one_letter_code
_entity_poly.pdbx_strand_id
1 'polypeptide(L)'
;MEKNVIKSEQVRIDFCCRPPYLVDLHTHSTRSDGADTPKQLIDNAAARGMKVLAITDHDIRPPEKIQIDQIQEDQSRKDSVPVMMDAVEYAMFKGLSLIRGIEISCETTAEDCHIV
;
A
#
# COMPACT_ATOMS: atom_id res chain seq x y z
N MET A 1 -6.49 -33.83 28.51
CA MET A 1 -5.51 -32.79 28.14
C MET A 1 -5.76 -32.41 26.69
N GLU A 2 -6.73 -31.52 26.49
CA GLU A 2 -7.09 -31.02 25.16
C GLU A 2 -6.03 -29.99 24.73
N LYS A 3 -5.48 -30.18 23.53
CA LYS A 3 -4.60 -29.21 22.89
C LYS A 3 -5.48 -28.15 22.24
N ASN A 4 -5.44 -26.93 22.79
CA ASN A 4 -6.01 -25.75 22.15
C ASN A 4 -5.25 -25.48 20.85
N VAL A 5 -5.84 -25.90 19.73
CA VAL A 5 -5.41 -25.49 18.39
C VAL A 5 -6.10 -24.17 18.10
N ILE A 6 -5.34 -23.08 18.15
CA ILE A 6 -5.77 -21.77 17.66
C ILE A 6 -5.98 -21.94 16.16
N LYS A 7 -7.24 -22.03 15.72
CA LYS A 7 -7.58 -21.97 14.30
C LYS A 7 -7.30 -20.54 13.85
N SER A 8 -6.21 -20.33 13.09
CA SER A 8 -6.04 -19.11 12.33
C SER A 8 -7.26 -18.99 11.42
N GLU A 9 -8.05 -17.95 11.65
CA GLU A 9 -9.22 -17.65 10.86
C GLU A 9 -8.72 -17.26 9.47
N GLN A 10 -8.68 -18.24 8.58
CA GLN A 10 -8.30 -18.04 7.20
C GLN A 10 -9.35 -17.11 6.59
N VAL A 11 -8.98 -15.83 6.42
CA VAL A 11 -9.79 -14.83 5.75
C VAL A 11 -10.32 -15.45 4.47
N ARG A 12 -11.64 -15.62 4.38
CA ARG A 12 -12.29 -16.13 3.17
C ARG A 12 -12.10 -15.07 2.10
N ILE A 13 -11.09 -15.26 1.26
CA ILE A 13 -10.89 -14.47 0.06
C ILE A 13 -11.98 -14.93 -0.90
N ASP A 14 -13.03 -14.13 -1.08
CA ASP A 14 -14.05 -14.43 -2.07
C ASP A 14 -13.34 -14.58 -3.43
N PHE A 15 -13.53 -15.71 -4.10
CA PHE A 15 -12.87 -16.01 -5.38
C PHE A 15 -13.17 -14.97 -6.48
N CYS A 16 -14.19 -14.13 -6.29
CA CYS A 16 -14.58 -13.04 -7.18
C CYS A 16 -13.65 -11.80 -7.11
N CYS A 17 -12.92 -11.59 -6.01
CA CYS A 17 -12.12 -10.37 -5.81
C CYS A 17 -10.60 -10.56 -5.95
N ARG A 18 -10.15 -11.71 -6.46
CA ARG A 18 -8.73 -11.94 -6.75
C ARG A 18 -8.33 -11.20 -8.03
N PRO A 19 -7.25 -10.40 -8.02
CA PRO A 19 -6.81 -9.66 -9.19
C PRO A 19 -6.33 -10.63 -10.28
N PRO A 20 -6.47 -10.25 -11.56
CA PRO A 20 -6.01 -11.07 -12.68
C PRO A 20 -4.48 -11.29 -12.65
N TYR A 21 -3.75 -10.34 -12.07
CA TYR A 21 -2.30 -10.40 -11.85
C TYR A 21 -1.98 -10.14 -10.38
N LEU A 22 -0.98 -10.85 -9.84
CA LEU A 22 -0.53 -10.68 -8.46
C LEU A 22 0.39 -9.47 -8.25
N VAL A 23 0.78 -8.81 -9.34
CA VAL A 23 1.77 -7.76 -9.39
C VAL A 23 1.18 -6.59 -10.17
N ASP A 24 1.25 -5.41 -9.60
CA ASP A 24 0.97 -4.15 -10.30
C ASP A 24 2.16 -3.21 -10.07
N LEU A 25 2.73 -2.72 -11.16
CA LEU A 25 3.95 -1.93 -11.17
C LEU A 25 3.70 -0.48 -11.57
N HIS A 26 2.44 -0.07 -11.74
CA HIS A 26 2.11 1.27 -12.20
C HIS A 26 0.82 1.74 -11.53
N THR A 27 0.95 2.37 -10.37
CA THR A 27 -0.21 2.92 -9.63
C THR A 27 0.08 4.31 -9.11
N HIS A 28 -0.97 5.13 -9.06
CA HIS A 28 -0.93 6.52 -8.64
C HIS A 28 -1.64 6.69 -7.31
N SER A 29 -1.09 7.54 -6.45
CA SER A 29 -1.68 7.94 -5.19
C SER A 29 -2.17 9.38 -5.25
N THR A 30 -2.80 9.84 -4.17
CA THR A 30 -3.18 11.25 -3.99
C THR A 30 -2.00 12.24 -3.96
N ARG A 31 -0.75 11.76 -4.13
CA ARG A 31 0.43 12.61 -4.27
C ARG A 31 0.65 13.09 -5.71
N SER A 32 -0.03 12.48 -6.67
CA SER A 32 -0.16 12.98 -8.04
C SER A 32 -1.65 13.05 -8.39
N ASP A 33 -2.15 12.15 -9.23
CA ASP A 33 -3.51 12.15 -9.77
C ASP A 33 -4.32 10.89 -9.39
N GLY A 34 -3.78 10.07 -8.49
CA GLY A 34 -4.48 8.89 -7.95
C GLY A 34 -5.56 9.22 -6.92
N ALA A 35 -6.50 8.28 -6.74
CA ALA A 35 -7.65 8.47 -5.83
C ALA A 35 -7.38 8.06 -4.37
N ASP A 36 -6.45 7.13 -4.15
CA ASP A 36 -6.15 6.57 -2.82
C ASP A 36 -4.86 7.18 -2.25
N THR A 37 -4.83 7.45 -0.95
CA THR A 37 -3.56 7.79 -0.27
C THR A 37 -2.58 6.60 -0.37
N PRO A 38 -1.26 6.81 -0.23
CA PRO A 38 -0.29 5.72 -0.25
C PRO A 38 -0.63 4.57 0.72
N LYS A 39 -1.17 4.88 1.90
CA LYS A 39 -1.66 3.86 2.86
C LYS A 39 -2.85 3.09 2.29
N GLN A 40 -3.85 3.80 1.77
CA GLN A 40 -5.06 3.18 1.21
C GLN A 40 -4.75 2.28 0.01
N LEU A 41 -3.81 2.68 -0.87
CA LEU A 41 -3.34 1.82 -1.95
C LEU A 41 -2.77 0.49 -1.44
N ILE A 42 -1.89 0.56 -0.43
CA ILE A 42 -1.29 -0.64 0.20
C ILE A 42 -2.39 -1.51 0.82
N ASP A 43 -3.32 -0.90 1.57
CA ASP A 43 -4.45 -1.59 2.19
C ASP A 43 -5.33 -2.30 1.16
N ASN A 44 -5.70 -1.60 0.08
CA ASN A 44 -6.55 -2.12 -0.98
C ASN A 44 -5.86 -3.24 -1.77
N ALA A 45 -4.58 -3.08 -2.11
CA ALA A 45 -3.80 -4.11 -2.81
C ALA A 45 -3.67 -5.39 -1.97
N ALA A 46 -3.34 -5.25 -0.68
CA ALA A 46 -3.24 -6.36 0.25
C ALA A 46 -4.60 -7.08 0.43
N ALA A 47 -5.69 -6.32 0.58
CA ALA A 47 -7.04 -6.87 0.74
C ALA A 47 -7.50 -7.68 -0.50
N ARG A 48 -7.06 -7.27 -1.70
CA ARG A 48 -7.30 -8.00 -2.96
C ARG A 48 -6.40 -9.23 -3.10
N GLY A 49 -5.40 -9.39 -2.24
CA GLY A 49 -4.47 -10.53 -2.27
C GLY A 49 -3.31 -10.38 -3.26
N MET A 50 -2.97 -9.14 -3.63
CA MET A 50 -1.76 -8.85 -4.42
C MET A 50 -0.49 -9.20 -3.63
N LYS A 51 0.62 -9.37 -4.35
CA LYS A 51 1.93 -9.73 -3.80
C LYS A 51 2.96 -8.63 -3.99
N VAL A 52 2.87 -7.87 -5.07
CA VAL A 52 3.75 -6.74 -5.33
C VAL A 52 2.92 -5.56 -5.79
N LEU A 53 3.23 -4.39 -5.24
CA LEU A 53 2.66 -3.10 -5.62
C LEU A 53 3.80 -2.11 -5.85
N ALA A 54 3.79 -1.36 -6.94
CA ALA A 54 4.61 -0.16 -7.08
C ALA A 54 3.73 1.08 -7.05
N ILE A 55 4.14 2.09 -6.28
CA ILE A 55 3.58 3.44 -6.35
C ILE A 55 4.53 4.28 -7.20
N THR A 56 4.01 4.87 -8.25
CA THR A 56 4.75 5.54 -9.33
C THR A 56 4.07 6.87 -9.66
N ASP A 57 3.90 7.72 -8.64
CA ASP A 57 3.31 9.05 -8.82
C ASP A 57 4.12 9.92 -9.81
N HIS A 58 3.43 10.80 -10.53
CA HIS A 58 4.04 11.75 -11.47
C HIS A 58 5.06 12.67 -10.78
N ASP A 59 6.32 12.58 -11.22
CA ASP A 59 7.46 13.42 -10.84
C ASP A 59 7.73 13.51 -9.33
N ILE A 60 7.19 12.57 -8.56
CA ILE A 60 7.33 12.55 -7.12
C ILE A 60 7.47 11.11 -6.60
N ARG A 61 8.51 10.87 -5.79
CA ARG A 61 8.67 9.56 -5.16
C ARG A 61 7.63 9.34 -4.05
N PRO A 62 7.17 8.10 -3.85
CA PRO A 62 6.35 7.71 -2.70
C PRO A 62 7.00 8.12 -1.37
N PRO A 63 6.19 8.39 -0.32
CA PRO A 63 6.71 8.75 0.98
C PRO A 63 7.58 7.63 1.54
N GLU A 64 8.65 8.00 2.26
CA GLU A 64 9.35 7.03 3.10
C GLU A 64 8.45 6.58 4.24
N LYS A 65 7.80 7.53 4.94
CA LYS A 65 6.93 7.24 6.07
C LYS A 65 5.49 7.62 5.78
N ILE A 66 4.58 6.75 6.16
CA ILE A 66 3.14 6.98 6.12
C ILE A 66 2.58 7.05 7.54
N GLN A 67 1.53 7.84 7.70
CA GLN A 67 0.76 7.85 8.93
C GLN A 67 -0.08 6.58 8.99
N ILE A 68 -0.01 5.87 10.12
CA ILE A 68 -0.83 4.70 10.40
C ILE A 68 -1.77 4.99 11.57
N ASP A 69 -2.94 4.36 11.54
CA ASP A 69 -3.93 4.48 12.62
C ASP A 69 -3.37 3.77 13.87
N GLN A 70 -3.44 4.42 15.04
CA GLN A 70 -3.03 3.76 16.28
C GLN A 70 -3.96 2.58 16.59
N ILE A 71 -3.37 1.43 16.95
CA ILE A 71 -4.12 0.39 17.65
C ILE A 71 -4.45 0.95 19.03
N GLN A 72 -5.71 1.32 19.26
CA GLN A 72 -6.16 1.89 20.53
C GLN A 72 -6.05 0.82 21.63
N GLU A 73 -5.04 0.92 22.50
CA GLU A 73 -5.02 0.18 23.76
C GLU A 73 -5.43 1.04 24.97
N ASP A 74 -5.38 2.39 24.89
CA ASP A 74 -5.77 3.23 26.03
C ASP A 74 -6.29 4.63 25.59
N GLN A 75 -7.57 4.89 25.85
CA GLN A 75 -8.30 6.11 25.46
C GLN A 75 -7.96 7.35 26.32
N SER A 76 -6.98 7.26 27.23
CA SER A 76 -6.73 8.30 28.23
C SER A 76 -5.81 9.45 27.81
N ARG A 77 -5.13 9.39 26.65
CA ARG A 77 -4.27 10.49 26.17
C ARG A 77 -4.91 11.27 25.02
N LYS A 78 -5.32 12.51 25.31
CA LYS A 78 -5.93 13.45 24.34
C LYS A 78 -4.94 14.07 23.34
N ASP A 79 -3.65 13.90 23.55
CA ASP A 79 -2.59 14.36 22.64
C ASP A 79 -2.01 13.15 21.87
N SER A 80 -2.78 12.61 20.93
CA SER A 80 -2.32 11.48 20.11
C SER A 80 -1.42 12.00 18.98
N VAL A 81 -0.12 11.81 19.15
CA VAL A 81 0.87 12.03 18.09
C VAL A 81 0.63 10.99 16.99
N PRO A 82 0.57 11.40 15.70
CA PRO A 82 0.47 10.45 14.59
C PRO A 82 1.60 9.44 14.64
N VAL A 83 1.27 8.15 14.59
CA VAL A 83 2.29 7.11 14.45
C VAL A 83 2.69 7.05 12.99
N MET A 84 3.99 7.23 12.75
CA MET A 84 4.58 7.17 11.42
C MET A 84 5.35 5.86 11.30
N MET A 85 5.11 5.11 10.22
CA MET A 85 5.81 3.88 9.90
C MET A 85 6.41 3.97 8.50
N ASP A 86 7.54 3.31 8.26
CA ASP A 86 8.05 3.19 6.91
C ASP A 86 7.02 2.49 6.00
N ALA A 87 6.82 3.01 4.80
CA ALA A 87 5.80 2.53 3.87
C ALA A 87 6.06 1.09 3.40
N VAL A 88 7.34 0.73 3.21
CA VAL A 88 7.74 -0.62 2.80
C VAL A 88 7.53 -1.58 3.96
N GLU A 89 7.92 -1.20 5.18
CA GLU A 89 7.66 -2.02 6.38
C GLU A 89 6.16 -2.23 6.60
N TYR A 90 5.34 -1.19 6.41
CA TYR A 90 3.89 -1.30 6.53
C TYR A 90 3.30 -2.26 5.48
N ALA A 91 3.74 -2.16 4.21
CA ALA A 91 3.31 -3.09 3.18
C ALA A 91 3.71 -4.54 3.50
N MET A 92 4.94 -4.74 4.00
CA MET A 92 5.41 -6.06 4.44
C MET A 92 4.53 -6.62 5.55
N PHE A 93 4.16 -5.81 6.55
CA PHE A 93 3.22 -6.19 7.61
C PHE A 93 1.85 -6.63 7.06
N LYS A 94 1.39 -6.01 5.97
CA LYS A 94 0.15 -6.38 5.27
C LYS A 94 0.31 -7.58 4.32
N GLY A 95 1.51 -8.17 4.21
CA GLY A 95 1.81 -9.31 3.33
C GLY A 95 2.05 -8.94 1.86
N LEU A 96 2.47 -7.69 1.61
CA LEU A 96 2.72 -7.10 0.29
C LEU A 96 4.19 -6.63 0.18
N SER A 97 4.82 -6.81 -0.97
CA SER A 97 6.10 -6.14 -1.28
C SER A 97 5.83 -4.82 -1.99
N LEU A 98 6.29 -3.72 -1.40
CA LEU A 98 6.14 -2.38 -1.98
C LEU A 98 7.42 -1.95 -2.71
N ILE A 99 7.26 -1.48 -3.94
CA ILE A 99 8.31 -0.80 -4.71
C ILE A 99 8.00 0.70 -4.70
N ARG A 100 8.97 1.50 -4.27
CA ARG A 100 8.88 2.96 -4.34
C ARG A 100 9.45 3.43 -5.68
N GLY A 101 8.62 3.45 -6.71
CA GLY A 101 8.98 3.92 -8.05
C GLY A 101 8.77 5.42 -8.23
N ILE A 102 8.79 5.88 -9.47
CA ILE A 102 8.44 7.24 -9.88
C ILE A 102 8.07 7.19 -11.35
N GLU A 103 7.01 7.89 -11.74
CA GLU A 103 6.74 8.13 -13.16
C GLU A 103 7.28 9.50 -13.52
N ILE A 104 8.30 9.56 -14.36
CA ILE A 104 8.94 10.79 -14.79
C ILE A 104 8.25 11.29 -16.04
N SER A 105 7.69 12.49 -15.98
CA SER A 105 7.14 13.17 -17.15
C SER A 105 8.27 13.74 -17.99
N CYS A 106 8.28 13.46 -19.29
CA CYS A 106 9.33 13.86 -20.23
C CYS A 106 8.75 14.19 -21.60
N GLU A 107 9.52 14.91 -22.41
CA GLU A 107 9.18 15.09 -23.83
C GLU A 107 10.28 14.47 -24.69
N THR A 108 9.87 13.77 -25.73
CA THR A 108 10.76 13.46 -26.86
C THR A 108 10.67 14.57 -27.90
N THR A 109 11.45 14.47 -28.97
CA THR A 109 11.33 15.41 -30.10
C THR A 109 10.01 15.30 -30.85
N ALA A 110 9.21 14.26 -30.60
CA ALA A 110 8.00 13.94 -31.36
C ALA A 110 6.72 13.96 -30.52
N GLU A 111 6.79 13.59 -29.23
CA GLU A 111 5.63 13.42 -28.36
C GLU A 111 5.98 13.49 -26.87
N ASP A 112 4.94 13.74 -26.07
CA ASP A 112 4.95 13.61 -24.61
C ASP A 112 5.16 12.13 -24.21
N CYS A 113 6.08 11.90 -23.28
CA CYS A 113 6.50 10.58 -22.81
C CYS A 113 6.48 10.51 -21.29
N HIS A 114 6.09 9.35 -20.77
CA HIS A 114 6.31 9.05 -19.36
C HIS A 114 7.22 7.83 -19.21
N ILE A 115 8.18 7.92 -18.28
CA ILE A 115 9.11 6.83 -17.95
C ILE A 115 8.82 6.37 -16.52
N VAL A 116 8.46 5.10 -16.38
CA VAL A 116 8.18 4.44 -15.10
C VAL A 116 9.32 3.52 -14.70
#